data_AF-A0A0A2MQ78-F1
#
_entry.id   AF-A0A0A2MQ78-F1
#
_cell.length_a   1.000
_cell.length_b   1.000
_cell.length_c   1.000
_cell.angle_alpha   90.00
_cell.angle_beta   90.00
_cell.angle_gamma   90.00
#
_symmetry.space_group_name_H-M   'P 1'
#
loop_
_entity.id
_entity.type
_entity.pdbx_description
1 polymer ?
#
loop_
_entity_poly.entity_id
_entity_poly.type
_entity_poly.pdbx_seq_one_letter_code
_entity_poly.pdbx_strand_id
1 'polypeptide(L)'
;MYSLNRITTTADCDVLLTWANKEKEDLAHKRYTEQRFTTTYSTASIEIEAVLQGVLTEIAAEENIIGVLPEGRQKEEHVKKKIRLEYKKFLLENRKESYGVVALLENELDLERLNKEIDEVDAFIAAITAHRNTL
;
A
#
# COMPACT_ATOMS: atom_id res chain seq x y z
N MET A 1 25.42 -8.19 -14.04
CA MET A 1 25.96 -8.50 -15.39
C MET A 1 25.91 -10.00 -15.59
N TYR A 2 25.26 -10.46 -16.66
CA TYR A 2 24.98 -11.88 -16.91
C TYR A 2 26.09 -12.53 -17.75
N SER A 3 26.36 -13.82 -17.51
CA SER A 3 27.29 -14.60 -18.34
C SER A 3 26.58 -15.13 -19.58
N LEU A 4 26.73 -14.45 -20.72
CA LEU A 4 26.07 -14.82 -21.99
C LEU A 4 26.90 -15.76 -22.88
N ASN A 5 28.12 -16.11 -22.46
CA ASN A 5 29.08 -16.92 -23.21
C ASN A 5 28.58 -18.32 -23.62
N ARG A 6 27.51 -18.81 -23.00
CA ARG A 6 26.90 -20.13 -23.29
C ARG A 6 25.77 -20.06 -24.31
N ILE A 7 25.32 -18.85 -24.65
CA ILE A 7 24.29 -18.61 -25.65
C ILE A 7 25.03 -18.36 -26.96
N THR A 8 25.06 -19.36 -27.82
CA THR A 8 25.84 -19.32 -29.07
C THR A 8 24.97 -19.21 -30.31
N THR A 9 23.65 -19.18 -30.17
CA THR A 9 22.72 -19.07 -31.29
C THR A 9 21.77 -17.88 -31.10
N THR A 10 21.40 -17.25 -32.22
CA THR A 10 20.39 -16.17 -32.22
C THR A 10 19.01 -16.68 -31.82
N ALA A 11 18.70 -17.96 -32.09
CA ALA A 11 17.45 -18.60 -31.68
C ALA A 11 17.30 -18.68 -30.15
N ASP A 12 18.37 -19.02 -29.42
CA ASP A 12 18.35 -19.03 -27.96
C ASP A 12 18.10 -17.62 -27.39
N CYS A 13 18.70 -16.60 -27.99
CA CYS A 13 18.42 -15.20 -27.64
C CYS A 13 16.94 -14.84 -27.89
N ASP A 14 16.37 -15.24 -29.03
CA ASP A 14 14.98 -14.94 -29.38
C ASP A 14 13.97 -15.58 -28.41
N VAL A 15 14.26 -16.79 -27.92
CA VAL A 15 13.46 -17.44 -26.88
C VAL A 15 13.53 -16.65 -25.57
N LEU A 16 14.73 -16.25 -25.13
CA LEU A 16 14.90 -15.46 -23.91
C LEU A 16 14.26 -14.09 -24.01
N LEU A 17 14.35 -13.42 -25.15
CA LEU A 17 13.69 -12.14 -25.39
C LEU A 17 12.17 -12.28 -25.37
N THR A 18 11.63 -13.33 -25.98
CA THR A 18 10.18 -13.60 -25.93
C THR A 18 9.71 -13.79 -24.49
N TRP A 19 10.44 -14.58 -23.70
CA TRP A 19 10.14 -14.77 -22.28
C TRP A 19 10.23 -13.46 -21.49
N ALA A 20 11.31 -12.71 -21.64
CA ALA A 20 11.54 -11.49 -20.86
C ALA A 20 10.52 -10.39 -21.20
N ASN A 21 10.13 -10.25 -22.47
CA ASN A 21 9.09 -9.30 -22.86
C ASN A 21 7.73 -9.68 -22.25
N LYS A 22 7.39 -10.97 -22.20
CA LYS A 22 6.18 -11.43 -21.52
C LYS A 22 6.23 -11.12 -20.02
N GLU A 23 7.34 -11.42 -19.36
CA GLU A 23 7.51 -11.11 -17.92
C GLU A 23 7.34 -9.61 -17.66
N LYS A 24 7.92 -8.76 -18.53
CA LYS A 24 7.75 -7.31 -18.45
C LYS A 24 6.27 -6.88 -18.57
N GLU A 25 5.51 -7.47 -19.49
CA GLU A 25 4.08 -7.18 -19.64
C GLU A 25 3.28 -7.59 -18.40
N ASP A 26 3.57 -8.76 -17.83
CA ASP A 26 2.93 -9.26 -16.62
C ASP A 26 3.24 -8.35 -15.41
N LEU A 27 4.49 -7.91 -15.25
CA LEU A 27 4.90 -6.95 -14.23
C LEU A 27 4.25 -5.57 -14.43
N ALA A 28 4.15 -5.09 -15.67
CA ALA A 28 3.49 -3.82 -15.98
C ALA A 28 1.99 -3.86 -15.61
N HIS A 29 1.33 -5.00 -15.84
CA HIS A 29 -0.05 -5.22 -15.44
C HIS A 29 -0.23 -5.22 -13.91
N LYS A 30 0.67 -5.90 -13.18
CA LYS A 30 0.68 -5.86 -11.70
C LYS A 30 0.88 -4.43 -11.20
N ARG A 31 1.88 -3.71 -11.72
CA ARG A 31 2.15 -2.31 -11.36
C ARG A 31 0.95 -1.41 -11.58
N TYR A 32 0.26 -1.54 -12.73
CA TYR A 32 -0.94 -0.76 -13.00
C TYR A 32 -2.04 -1.04 -11.96
N THR A 33 -2.20 -2.30 -11.55
CA THR A 33 -3.17 -2.68 -10.52
C THR A 33 -2.83 -2.05 -9.17
N GLU A 34 -1.57 -2.13 -8.75
CA GLU A 34 -1.09 -1.51 -7.50
C GLU A 34 -1.25 0.02 -7.51
N GLN A 35 -1.00 0.69 -8.64
CA GLN A 35 -1.19 2.15 -8.78
C GLN A 35 -2.64 2.57 -8.53
N ARG A 36 -3.61 1.73 -8.90
CA ARG A 36 -5.03 2.01 -8.63
C ARG A 36 -5.34 1.92 -7.14
N PHE A 37 -4.70 0.99 -6.43
CA PHE A 37 -4.85 0.89 -4.98
C PHE A 37 -4.26 2.09 -4.25
N THR A 38 -3.16 2.69 -4.73
CA THR A 38 -2.58 3.92 -4.15
C THR A 38 -3.60 5.04 -4.04
N THR A 39 -4.38 5.29 -5.11
CA THR A 39 -5.42 6.34 -5.11
C THR A 39 -6.53 6.02 -4.09
N THR A 40 -6.87 4.75 -3.99
CA THR A 40 -7.92 4.25 -3.09
C THR A 40 -7.49 4.40 -1.63
N TYR A 41 -6.28 3.94 -1.28
CA TYR A 41 -5.73 4.04 0.07
C TYR A 41 -5.44 5.48 0.47
N SER A 42 -4.95 6.32 -0.46
CA SER A 42 -4.75 7.75 -0.21
C SER A 42 -6.05 8.42 0.22
N THR A 43 -7.14 8.22 -0.54
CA THR A 43 -8.46 8.78 -0.21
C THR A 43 -8.99 8.24 1.12
N ALA A 44 -8.98 6.92 1.29
CA ALA A 44 -9.48 6.28 2.51
C ALA A 44 -8.67 6.67 3.76
N SER A 45 -7.36 6.87 3.63
CA SER A 45 -6.50 7.29 4.75
C SER A 45 -6.89 8.67 5.29
N ILE A 46 -7.19 9.63 4.41
CA ILE A 46 -7.62 10.98 4.78
C ILE A 46 -8.98 10.92 5.49
N GLU A 47 -9.92 10.15 4.95
CA GLU A 47 -11.26 9.98 5.54
C GLU A 47 -11.18 9.34 6.93
N ILE A 48 -10.41 8.26 7.08
CA ILE A 48 -10.24 7.58 8.37
C ILE A 48 -9.62 8.52 9.40
N GLU A 49 -8.58 9.28 9.02
CA GLU A 49 -7.91 10.21 9.93
C GLU A 49 -8.84 11.34 10.37
N ALA A 50 -9.61 11.91 9.43
CA ALA A 50 -10.57 12.96 9.73
C ALA A 50 -11.65 12.48 10.73
N VAL A 51 -12.19 11.28 10.50
CA VAL A 51 -13.19 10.70 11.42
C VAL A 51 -12.58 10.38 12.78
N LEU A 52 -11.35 9.85 12.81
CA LEU A 52 -10.64 9.54 14.06
C LEU A 52 -10.39 10.81 14.88
N GLN A 53 -9.95 11.90 14.24
CA GLN A 53 -9.73 13.18 14.91
C GLN A 53 -11.03 13.74 15.51
N GLY A 54 -12.16 13.59 14.81
CA GLY A 54 -13.48 13.94 15.35
C GLY A 54 -13.84 13.12 16.59
N VAL A 55 -13.65 11.79 16.53
CA VAL A 55 -13.91 10.90 17.67
C VAL A 55 -13.03 11.24 18.88
N LEU A 56 -11.74 11.52 18.67
CA LEU A 56 -10.83 11.94 19.74
C LEU A 56 -11.27 13.25 20.39
N THR A 57 -11.74 14.20 19.59
CA THR A 57 -12.27 15.48 20.08
C THR A 57 -13.53 15.28 20.92
N GLU A 58 -14.45 14.41 20.46
CA GLU A 58 -15.65 14.07 21.24
C GLU A 58 -15.30 13.36 22.56
N ILE A 59 -14.34 12.43 22.55
CA ILE A 59 -13.86 11.75 23.77
C ILE A 59 -13.33 12.78 24.78
N ALA A 60 -12.49 13.72 24.34
CA ALA A 60 -11.97 14.78 25.20
C ALA A 60 -13.07 15.68 25.76
N ALA A 61 -14.13 15.96 24.99
CA ALA A 61 -15.28 16.71 25.47
C ALA A 61 -16.07 15.93 26.55
N GLU A 62 -16.31 14.64 26.33
CA GLU A 62 -16.97 13.77 27.33
C GLU A 62 -16.14 13.66 28.61
N GLU A 63 -14.81 13.54 28.52
CA GLU A 63 -13.92 13.51 29.69
C GLU A 63 -14.01 14.78 30.53
N ASN A 64 -14.05 15.94 29.88
CA ASN A 64 -14.24 17.22 30.58
C ASN A 64 -15.60 17.28 31.29
N ILE A 65 -16.68 16.85 30.64
CA ILE A 65 -18.02 16.83 31.21
C ILE A 65 -18.09 15.87 32.42
N ILE A 66 -17.57 14.64 32.26
CA ILE A 66 -17.53 13.64 33.35
C ILE A 66 -16.73 14.16 34.53
N GLY A 67 -15.64 14.90 34.29
CA GLY A 67 -14.78 15.47 35.33
C GLY A 67 -15.47 16.52 36.22
N VAL A 68 -16.46 17.25 35.68
CA VAL A 68 -17.17 18.31 36.41
C VAL A 68 -18.53 17.87 36.97
N LEU A 69 -19.13 16.81 36.43
CA LEU A 69 -20.44 16.34 36.89
C LEU A 69 -20.35 15.61 38.25
N PRO A 70 -21.30 15.85 39.16
CA PRO A 70 -21.45 15.06 40.37
C PRO A 70 -21.89 13.63 40.03
N GLU A 71 -21.67 12.70 40.96
CA GLU A 71 -22.14 11.33 40.80
C GLU A 71 -23.66 11.27 40.64
N GLY A 72 -24.11 10.42 39.72
CA GLY A 72 -25.52 10.24 39.43
C GLY A 72 -25.76 9.87 37.97
N ARG A 73 -27.05 9.72 37.64
CA ARG A 73 -27.49 9.21 36.34
C ARG A 73 -26.93 9.97 35.14
N GLN A 74 -26.84 11.30 35.21
CA GLN A 74 -26.29 12.11 34.12
C GLN A 74 -24.81 11.78 33.84
N LYS A 75 -24.00 11.68 34.89
CA LYS A 75 -22.59 11.30 34.77
C LYS A 75 -22.44 9.90 34.17
N GLU A 76 -23.26 8.94 34.60
CA GLU A 76 -23.27 7.59 34.04
C GLU A 76 -23.61 7.57 32.53
N GLU A 77 -24.53 8.41 32.08
CA GLU A 77 -24.89 8.52 30.65
C GLU A 77 -23.69 9.02 29.81
N HIS A 78 -22.95 10.00 30.30
CA HIS A 78 -21.71 10.49 29.68
C HIS A 78 -20.61 9.42 29.68
N VAL A 79 -20.43 8.68 30.78
CA VAL A 79 -19.49 7.54 30.83
C VAL A 79 -19.84 6.48 29.79
N LYS A 80 -21.12 6.12 29.66
CA LYS A 80 -21.58 5.17 28.61
C LYS A 80 -21.36 5.71 27.21
N LYS A 81 -21.49 7.02 26.99
CA LYS A 81 -21.18 7.65 25.70
C LYS A 81 -19.68 7.58 25.40
N LYS A 82 -18.82 7.91 26.36
CA LYS A 82 -17.36 7.78 26.24
C LYS A 82 -16.95 6.36 25.84
N ILE A 83 -17.46 5.32 26.52
CA ILE A 83 -17.15 3.91 26.19
C ILE A 83 -17.51 3.56 24.74
N ARG A 84 -18.66 4.05 24.23
CA ARG A 84 -19.05 3.84 22.83
C ARG A 84 -18.09 4.54 21.85
N LEU A 85 -17.62 5.73 22.19
CA LEU A 85 -16.65 6.47 21.39
C LEU A 85 -15.28 5.80 21.40
N GLU A 86 -14.83 5.28 22.55
CA GLU A 86 -13.58 4.51 22.66
C GLU A 86 -13.62 3.23 21.80
N TYR A 87 -14.75 2.53 21.79
CA TYR A 87 -14.93 1.39 20.89
C TYR A 87 -14.88 1.80 19.41
N LYS A 88 -15.51 2.94 19.05
CA LYS A 88 -15.42 3.48 17.68
C LYS A 88 -13.99 3.87 17.31
N LYS A 89 -13.24 4.48 18.23
CA LYS A 89 -11.81 4.80 18.07
C LYS A 89 -11.02 3.54 17.74
N PHE A 90 -11.18 2.48 18.54
CA PHE A 90 -10.51 1.20 18.32
C PHE A 90 -10.79 0.61 16.92
N LEU A 91 -12.06 0.63 16.48
CA LEU A 91 -12.42 0.16 15.14
C LEU A 91 -11.75 0.98 14.02
N LEU A 92 -11.65 2.30 14.20
CA LEU A 92 -11.01 3.19 13.22
C LEU A 92 -9.49 2.97 13.19
N GLU A 93 -8.86 2.79 14.35
CA GLU A 93 -7.42 2.49 14.45
C GLU A 93 -7.09 1.16 13.73
N ASN A 94 -7.87 0.11 13.96
CA ASN A 94 -7.69 -1.16 13.22
C ASN A 94 -7.92 -0.99 11.72
N ARG A 95 -8.88 -0.14 11.31
CA ARG A 95 -9.12 0.11 9.88
C ARG A 95 -7.96 0.83 9.20
N LYS A 96 -7.12 1.56 9.95
CA LYS A 96 -5.91 2.19 9.39
C LYS A 96 -4.91 1.16 8.84
N GLU A 97 -4.88 -0.04 9.43
CA GLU A 97 -4.01 -1.13 8.97
C GLU A 97 -4.42 -1.59 7.57
N SER A 98 -5.71 -1.82 7.32
CA SER A 98 -6.18 -2.39 6.06
C SER A 98 -6.49 -1.38 4.95
N TYR A 99 -6.80 -0.13 5.30
CA TYR A 99 -7.26 0.88 4.34
C TYR A 99 -6.73 2.30 4.60
N GLY A 100 -5.95 2.50 5.66
CA GLY A 100 -5.42 3.81 6.01
C GLY A 100 -3.98 4.00 5.54
N VAL A 101 -3.27 4.86 6.25
CA VAL A 101 -1.88 5.23 5.92
C VAL A 101 -0.92 4.03 5.92
N VAL A 102 -1.20 2.98 6.69
CA VAL A 102 -0.38 1.77 6.73
C VAL A 102 -0.49 1.01 5.40
N ALA A 103 -1.71 0.67 4.99
CA ALA A 103 -1.97 0.03 3.69
C ALA A 103 -1.45 0.86 2.51
N LEU A 104 -1.55 2.20 2.59
CA LEU A 104 -0.97 3.09 1.59
C LEU A 104 0.55 2.90 1.47
N LEU A 105 1.27 2.95 2.58
CA LEU A 105 2.73 2.80 2.60
C LEU A 105 3.19 1.41 2.15
N GLU A 106 2.46 0.36 2.52
CA GLU A 106 2.73 -1.01 2.05
C GLU A 106 2.58 -1.09 0.52
N ASN A 107 1.50 -0.54 -0.03
CA ASN A 107 1.28 -0.48 -1.48
C ASN A 107 2.35 0.36 -2.21
N GLU A 108 2.78 1.48 -1.64
CA GLU A 108 3.86 2.30 -2.20
C GLU A 108 5.20 1.53 -2.24
N LEU A 109 5.50 0.75 -1.20
CA LEU A 109 6.68 -0.11 -1.18
C LEU A 109 6.62 -1.19 -2.27
N ASP A 110 5.46 -1.83 -2.45
CA ASP A 110 5.28 -2.87 -3.47
C ASP A 110 5.36 -2.29 -4.88
N LEU A 111 4.84 -1.08 -5.11
CA LEU A 111 5.04 -0.36 -6.37
C LEU A 111 6.52 -0.11 -6.67
N GLU A 112 7.27 0.33 -5.67
CA GLU A 112 8.69 0.61 -5.84
C GLU A 112 9.49 -0.67 -6.15
N ARG A 113 9.10 -1.81 -5.55
CA ARG A 113 9.67 -3.11 -5.90
C ARG A 113 9.37 -3.49 -7.34
N LEU A 114 8.11 -3.37 -7.76
CA LEU A 114 7.70 -3.68 -9.14
C LEU A 114 8.42 -2.81 -10.17
N ASN A 115 8.63 -1.52 -9.87
CA ASN A 115 9.42 -0.64 -10.75
C ASN A 115 10.85 -1.15 -10.91
N LYS A 116 11.52 -1.53 -9.82
CA LYS A 116 12.88 -2.08 -9.85
C LYS A 116 12.96 -3.40 -10.59
N GLU A 117 11.97 -4.27 -10.43
CA GLU A 117 11.89 -5.54 -11.17
C GLU A 117 11.75 -5.29 -12.67
N ILE A 118 10.89 -4.34 -13.07
CA ILE A 118 10.74 -3.95 -14.48
C ILE A 118 12.06 -3.39 -15.04
N ASP A 119 12.74 -2.51 -14.30
CA ASP A 119 14.02 -1.93 -14.72
C ASP A 119 15.10 -3.02 -14.91
N GLU A 120 15.14 -4.03 -14.03
CA GLU A 120 16.06 -5.15 -14.17
C GLU A 120 15.72 -6.04 -15.38
N VAL A 121 14.43 -6.31 -15.63
CA VAL A 121 14.01 -7.05 -16.84
C VAL A 121 14.38 -6.27 -18.11
N ASP A 122 14.26 -4.95 -18.10
CA ASP A 122 14.71 -4.09 -19.20
C ASP A 122 16.23 -4.15 -19.41
N ALA A 123 17.01 -4.13 -18.33
CA ALA A 123 18.44 -4.32 -18.40
C ALA A 123 18.81 -5.71 -18.95
N PHE A 124 18.08 -6.75 -18.57
CA PHE A 124 18.25 -8.10 -19.10
C PHE A 124 17.94 -8.17 -20.60
N ILE A 125 16.80 -7.62 -21.05
CA ILE A 125 16.41 -7.54 -22.46
C ILE A 125 17.49 -6.83 -23.28
N ALA A 126 18.01 -5.70 -22.78
CA ALA A 126 19.07 -4.94 -23.43
C ALA A 126 20.36 -5.77 -23.56
N ALA A 127 20.75 -6.49 -22.51
CA ALA A 127 21.94 -7.35 -22.52
C ALA A 127 21.82 -8.51 -23.52
N ILE A 128 20.68 -9.20 -23.55
CA ILE A 128 20.44 -10.29 -24.51
C ILE A 128 20.39 -9.76 -25.94
N THR A 129 19.76 -8.60 -26.17
CA THR A 129 19.70 -7.97 -27.49
C THR A 129 21.09 -7.59 -27.99
N ALA A 130 21.92 -7.01 -27.11
CA ALA A 130 23.30 -6.66 -27.45
C ALA A 130 24.13 -7.89 -27.84
N HIS A 131 24.02 -8.99 -27.07
CA HIS A 131 24.71 -10.24 -27.36
C HIS A 131 24.19 -10.94 -28.63
N ARG A 132 22.87 -10.92 -28.85
CA ARG A 132 22.26 -11.44 -30.09
C ARG A 132 22.84 -10.78 -31.33
N ASN A 133 23.14 -9.48 -31.26
CA ASN A 133 23.69 -8.73 -32.39
C ASN A 133 25.18 -9.01 -32.67
N THR A 134 25.86 -9.78 -31.81
CA THR A 134 27.25 -10.22 -32.02
C THR A 134 27.36 -11.66 -32.52
N LEU A 135 26.25 -12.40 -32.59
CA LEU A 135 26.13 -13.78 -33.10
C LEU A 135 25.69 -13.79 -34.57
#